data_AF-A0A0C9Y2K2-F1
#
_entry.id   AF-A0A0C9Y2K2-F1
#
_cell.length_a   1.000
_cell.length_b   1.000
_cell.length_c   1.000
_cell.angle_alpha   90.00
_cell.angle_beta   90.00
_cell.angle_gamma   90.00
#
_symmetry.space_group_name_H-M   'P 1'
#
loop_
_entity.id
_entity.type
_entity.pdbx_description
1 polymer ?
#
loop_
_entity_poly.entity_id
_entity_poly.type
_entity_poly.pdbx_seq_one_letter_code
_entity_poly.pdbx_strand_id
1 'polypeptide(L)'
;MSGLFWFLLLVALVPQVLAQLPVEKIYGVNLGSWCFFIVEWLRRLVLEPWMLPQGWTDMGGEICAVCAQCIESEFAFAMAYPDTVDQTFAKHWDSWFTQSDLQDLQNAGINTLRIPLGYWIVEALVERPAENYPRGGLEYLRRGLGWARDSGMHVILDHHALPGVQTPGQEFAGQCTNDVQFYTPHNYHRALVWTA
;
A
#
# COMPACT_ATOMS: atom_id res chain seq x y z
N MET A 1 13.65 -70.83 -1.80
CA MET A 1 12.49 -69.94 -1.62
C MET A 1 13.00 -68.74 -0.83
N SER A 2 13.44 -67.68 -1.52
CA SER A 2 12.72 -66.39 -1.67
C SER A 2 12.51 -65.68 -0.32
N GLY A 3 12.94 -64.44 -0.08
CA GLY A 3 13.29 -63.38 -1.01
C GLY A 3 14.07 -62.24 -0.35
N LEU A 4 14.78 -61.48 -1.20
CA LEU A 4 15.39 -60.20 -0.87
C LEU A 4 14.27 -59.15 -0.68
N PHE A 5 14.19 -58.54 0.49
CA PHE A 5 13.41 -57.32 0.70
C PHE A 5 14.28 -56.11 0.33
N TRP A 6 14.02 -55.55 -0.85
CA TRP A 6 14.50 -54.23 -1.25
C TRP A 6 13.53 -53.17 -0.71
N PHE A 7 13.94 -52.38 0.28
CA PHE A 7 13.25 -51.15 0.64
C PHE A 7 13.78 -50.01 -0.24
N LEU A 8 13.00 -49.62 -1.24
CA LEU A 8 13.21 -48.38 -2.00
C LEU A 8 12.79 -47.20 -1.14
N LEU A 9 13.75 -46.42 -0.66
CA LEU A 9 13.51 -45.13 0.00
C LEU A 9 13.26 -44.08 -1.10
N LEU A 10 11.99 -43.82 -1.39
CA LEU A 10 11.57 -42.66 -2.18
C LEU A 10 11.73 -41.41 -1.32
N VAL A 11 12.86 -40.71 -1.47
CA VAL A 11 13.02 -39.36 -0.92
C VAL A 11 12.16 -38.43 -1.76
N ALA A 12 11.00 -38.06 -1.23
CA ALA A 12 10.20 -36.97 -1.78
C ALA A 12 10.99 -35.68 -1.58
N LEU A 13 11.52 -35.13 -2.68
CA LEU A 13 12.01 -33.75 -2.75
C LEU A 13 10.81 -32.83 -2.56
N VAL A 14 10.50 -32.52 -1.29
CA VAL A 14 9.61 -31.40 -0.96
C VAL A 14 10.40 -30.15 -1.31
N PRO A 15 9.97 -29.33 -2.29
CA PRO A 15 10.61 -28.05 -2.51
C PRO A 15 10.41 -27.24 -1.22
N GLN A 16 11.50 -27.03 -0.49
CA GLN A 16 11.51 -26.07 0.59
C GLN A 16 11.30 -24.72 -0.07
N VAL A 17 10.07 -24.20 0.02
CA VAL A 17 9.81 -22.79 -0.23
C VAL A 17 10.55 -22.04 0.87
N LEU A 18 11.81 -21.71 0.62
CA LEU A 18 12.53 -20.77 1.45
C LEU A 18 11.78 -19.45 1.31
N ALA A 19 11.17 -18.99 2.39
CA ALA A 19 10.65 -17.64 2.55
C ALA A 19 11.82 -16.64 2.65
N GLN A 20 12.75 -16.73 1.71
CA GLN A 20 13.86 -15.81 1.53
C GLN A 20 13.54 -15.07 0.23
N LEU A 21 13.53 -13.73 0.30
CA LEU A 21 13.57 -12.94 -0.92
C LEU A 21 14.81 -13.41 -1.70
N PRO A 22 14.73 -13.67 -3.02
CA PRO A 22 15.83 -14.22 -3.80
C PRO A 22 16.93 -13.18 -4.09
N VAL A 23 17.20 -12.30 -3.12
CA VAL A 23 18.23 -11.27 -3.13
C VAL A 23 19.10 -11.43 -1.91
N GLU A 24 20.42 -11.46 -2.14
CA GLU A 24 21.43 -11.50 -1.07
C GLU A 24 21.40 -10.22 -0.23
N LYS A 25 21.02 -9.07 -0.84
CA LYS A 25 20.88 -7.78 -0.17
C LYS A 25 19.82 -6.90 -0.81
N ILE A 26 19.00 -6.26 0.02
CA ILE A 26 17.94 -5.34 -0.40
C ILE A 26 18.54 -3.95 -0.63
N TYR A 27 18.45 -3.47 -1.87
CA TYR A 27 18.63 -2.07 -2.24
C TYR A 27 17.25 -1.53 -2.57
N GLY A 28 16.53 -1.19 -1.50
CA GLY A 28 15.11 -0.99 -1.53
C GLY A 28 14.71 0.45 -1.26
N VAL A 29 13.54 0.81 -1.78
CA VAL A 29 13.01 2.16 -1.72
C VAL A 29 11.53 2.10 -1.42
N ASN A 30 11.04 3.09 -0.67
CA ASN A 30 9.62 3.19 -0.36
C ASN A 30 8.93 3.91 -1.50
N LEU A 31 7.88 3.28 -2.04
CA LEU A 31 6.86 3.95 -2.84
C LEU A 31 5.76 4.55 -1.96
N GLY A 32 5.99 4.60 -0.64
CA GLY A 32 5.50 5.69 0.17
C GLY A 32 6.45 6.83 -0.01
N SER A 33 5.93 8.05 -0.21
CA SER A 33 6.69 9.15 0.38
C SER A 33 7.98 9.53 -0.33
N TRP A 34 8.11 9.21 -1.62
CA TRP A 34 9.40 9.36 -2.27
C TRP A 34 9.66 10.73 -2.91
N CYS A 35 10.20 11.61 -2.07
CA CYS A 35 11.06 12.70 -2.49
C CYS A 35 12.37 12.13 -3.09
N PHE A 36 12.51 12.18 -4.41
CA PHE A 36 13.80 12.40 -5.04
C PHE A 36 13.69 13.69 -5.86
N PHE A 37 14.48 14.69 -5.47
CA PHE A 37 14.63 15.94 -6.20
C PHE A 37 15.17 15.63 -7.60
N ILE A 38 14.27 15.48 -8.58
CA ILE A 38 14.39 15.76 -10.01
C ILE A 38 13.05 15.27 -10.60
N VAL A 39 12.31 16.16 -11.26
CA VAL A 39 10.97 16.01 -11.91
C VAL A 39 9.70 15.81 -11.04
N GLU A 40 9.14 16.94 -10.60
CA GLU A 40 7.72 17.40 -10.66
C GLU A 40 6.47 16.49 -10.50
N TRP A 41 6.54 15.17 -10.21
CA TRP A 41 5.32 14.35 -10.12
C TRP A 41 5.38 13.31 -8.99
N LEU A 42 4.98 13.71 -7.79
CA LEU A 42 4.81 12.83 -6.62
C LEU A 42 3.32 12.50 -6.45
N ARG A 43 2.90 11.25 -6.65
CA ARG A 43 1.52 10.78 -6.37
C ARG A 43 1.61 9.42 -5.62
N ARG A 44 0.54 8.84 -5.05
CA ARG A 44 0.57 7.87 -3.93
C ARG A 44 -0.65 6.94 -3.87
N LEU A 45 -0.52 5.75 -3.25
CA LEU A 45 -1.66 4.88 -2.88
C LEU A 45 -2.25 5.19 -1.49
N VAL A 46 -1.41 5.64 -0.56
CA VAL A 46 -1.83 6.29 0.70
C VAL A 46 -1.33 7.73 0.65
N LEU A 47 -2.25 8.69 0.68
CA LEU A 47 -2.01 10.10 0.50
C LEU A 47 -1.69 10.77 1.84
N GLU A 48 -0.51 11.35 1.90
CA GLU A 48 0.01 12.10 3.04
C GLU A 48 0.27 13.55 2.59
N PRO A 49 -0.51 14.53 3.08
CA PRO A 49 -0.47 15.90 2.55
C PRO A 49 0.88 16.60 2.65
N TRP A 50 1.67 16.34 3.69
CA TRP A 50 2.96 17.01 3.92
C TRP A 50 4.01 16.76 2.84
N MET A 51 3.86 15.72 2.02
CA MET A 51 4.83 15.41 0.95
C MET A 51 4.35 15.70 -0.46
N LEU A 52 3.07 15.97 -0.62
CA LEU A 52 2.53 16.53 -1.84
C LEU A 52 1.63 17.71 -1.47
N PRO A 53 2.17 18.77 -0.86
CA PRO A 53 1.33 19.84 -0.34
C PRO A 53 0.54 20.50 -1.47
N GLN A 54 1.22 20.80 -2.60
CA GLN A 54 0.57 21.41 -3.76
C GLN A 54 -0.46 20.49 -4.41
N GLY A 55 -0.09 19.23 -4.70
CA GLY A 55 -1.02 18.29 -5.34
C GLY A 55 -2.20 17.93 -4.44
N TRP A 56 -2.04 17.93 -3.12
CA TRP A 56 -3.14 17.79 -2.17
C TRP A 56 -4.10 18.98 -2.25
N THR A 57 -3.57 20.21 -2.23
CA THR A 57 -4.39 21.41 -2.41
C THR A 57 -5.08 21.47 -3.77
N ASP A 58 -4.42 21.02 -4.84
CA ASP A 58 -4.98 20.99 -6.19
C ASP A 58 -6.14 19.98 -6.33
N MET A 59 -6.12 18.91 -5.54
CA MET A 59 -7.22 17.95 -5.44
C MET A 59 -8.40 18.49 -4.62
N GLY A 60 -8.21 19.57 -3.85
CA GLY A 60 -9.20 20.13 -2.93
C GLY A 60 -8.97 19.79 -1.45
N GLY A 61 -7.81 19.21 -1.12
CA GLY A 61 -7.40 18.97 0.26
C GLY A 61 -6.91 20.25 0.96
N GLU A 62 -6.89 20.22 2.28
CA GLU A 62 -6.43 21.30 3.14
C GLU A 62 -5.26 20.85 4.00
N ILE A 63 -4.40 21.79 4.39
CA ILE A 63 -3.26 21.56 5.28
C ILE A 63 -3.43 22.49 6.47
N CYS A 64 -3.46 21.95 7.69
CA CYS A 64 -3.72 22.75 8.88
C CYS A 64 -2.81 22.36 10.04
N ALA A 65 -2.82 23.18 11.10
CA ALA A 65 -2.02 22.90 12.29
C ALA A 65 -2.55 21.70 13.11
N VAL A 66 -3.82 21.34 12.92
CA VAL A 66 -4.49 20.24 13.63
C VAL A 66 -5.24 19.39 12.61
N CYS A 67 -4.63 18.31 12.14
CA CYS A 67 -5.13 17.50 11.01
C CYS A 67 -6.56 16.95 11.16
N ALA A 68 -7.12 16.91 12.38
CA ALA A 68 -8.50 16.50 12.62
C ALA A 68 -9.54 17.59 12.28
N GLN A 69 -9.11 18.84 12.06
CA GLN A 69 -9.99 19.99 11.83
C GLN A 69 -10.09 20.41 10.36
N CYS A 70 -9.33 19.77 9.48
CA CYS A 70 -9.31 20.08 8.05
C CYS A 70 -9.27 18.80 7.21
N ILE A 71 -9.30 18.98 5.90
CA ILE A 71 -9.24 17.89 4.93
C ILE A 71 -7.78 17.48 4.73
N GLU A 72 -7.15 16.88 5.76
CA GLU A 72 -5.73 16.48 5.75
C GLU A 72 -5.53 14.95 5.80
N SER A 73 -6.61 14.19 5.60
CA SER A 73 -6.55 12.73 5.48
C SER A 73 -7.48 12.25 4.38
N GLU A 74 -7.20 11.07 3.82
CA GLU A 74 -8.07 10.47 2.79
C GLU A 74 -9.51 10.29 3.28
N PHE A 75 -9.67 9.94 4.55
CA PHE A 75 -10.98 9.83 5.18
C PHE A 75 -11.74 11.16 5.15
N ALA A 76 -11.08 12.25 5.57
CA ALA A 76 -11.68 13.58 5.55
C ALA A 76 -12.00 14.03 4.12
N PHE A 77 -11.14 13.71 3.15
CA PHE A 77 -11.35 14.03 1.75
C PHE A 77 -12.55 13.29 1.16
N ALA A 78 -12.67 11.99 1.44
CA ALA A 78 -13.80 11.19 1.00
C ALA A 78 -15.12 11.64 1.62
N MET A 79 -15.10 12.15 2.86
CA MET A 79 -16.27 12.77 3.48
C MET A 79 -16.64 14.11 2.85
N ALA A 80 -15.67 14.94 2.48
CA ALA A 80 -15.92 16.25 1.89
C ALA A 80 -16.41 16.14 0.43
N TYR A 81 -15.94 15.13 -0.31
CA TYR A 81 -16.18 14.95 -1.74
C TYR A 81 -16.72 13.55 -2.11
N PRO A 82 -17.83 13.09 -1.52
CA PRO A 82 -18.29 11.70 -1.65
C PRO A 82 -18.61 11.29 -3.10
N ASP A 83 -19.04 12.23 -3.95
CA ASP A 83 -19.43 11.95 -5.34
C ASP A 83 -18.25 11.98 -6.32
N THR A 84 -17.19 12.71 -5.99
CA THR A 84 -16.03 12.92 -6.90
C THR A 84 -14.75 12.23 -6.43
N VAL A 85 -14.71 11.72 -5.19
CA VAL A 85 -13.53 11.12 -4.57
C VAL A 85 -12.90 10.04 -5.45
N ASP A 86 -13.69 9.09 -5.95
CA ASP A 86 -13.14 7.97 -6.74
C ASP A 86 -12.51 8.45 -8.05
N GLN A 87 -13.13 9.43 -8.73
CA GLN A 87 -12.59 9.97 -9.97
C GLN A 87 -11.30 10.76 -9.73
N THR A 88 -11.25 11.51 -8.63
CA THR A 88 -10.06 12.27 -8.24
C THR A 88 -8.90 11.34 -7.89
N PHE A 89 -9.16 10.30 -7.11
CA PHE A 89 -8.14 9.30 -6.76
C PHE A 89 -7.75 8.41 -7.95
N ALA A 90 -8.67 8.05 -8.84
CA ALA A 90 -8.34 7.34 -10.07
C ALA A 90 -7.38 8.13 -10.97
N LYS A 91 -7.61 9.44 -11.15
CA LYS A 91 -6.67 10.32 -11.88
C LYS A 91 -5.30 10.40 -11.20
N HIS A 92 -5.29 10.41 -9.88
CA HIS A 92 -4.07 10.44 -9.09
C HIS A 92 -3.27 9.14 -9.25
N TRP A 93 -3.91 7.98 -9.10
CA TRP A 93 -3.29 6.66 -9.25
C TRP A 93 -2.87 6.35 -10.69
N ASP A 94 -3.56 6.90 -11.68
CA ASP A 94 -3.24 6.60 -13.08
C ASP A 94 -1.88 7.18 -13.51
N SER A 95 -1.53 8.35 -12.97
CA SER A 95 -0.25 8.99 -13.22
C SER A 95 0.74 8.80 -12.06
N TRP A 96 0.44 7.93 -11.10
CA TRP A 96 1.25 7.77 -9.88
C TRP A 96 2.57 7.05 -10.14
N PHE A 97 2.45 5.94 -10.84
CA PHE A 97 3.56 5.05 -11.07
C PHE A 97 3.46 4.63 -12.52
N THR A 98 4.57 4.74 -13.23
CA THR A 98 4.67 4.44 -14.64
C THR A 98 5.86 3.53 -14.90
N GLN A 99 5.91 2.95 -16.09
CA GLN A 99 7.02 2.11 -16.47
C GLN A 99 8.35 2.89 -16.59
N SER A 100 8.30 4.19 -16.87
CA SER A 100 9.52 5.03 -16.87
C SER A 100 10.11 5.16 -15.47
N ASP A 101 9.28 5.30 -14.43
CA ASP A 101 9.76 5.39 -13.06
C ASP A 101 10.53 4.11 -12.69
N LEU A 102 9.99 2.93 -13.05
CA LEU A 102 10.67 1.65 -12.85
C LEU A 102 12.03 1.58 -13.54
N GLN A 103 12.13 2.08 -14.77
CA GLN A 103 13.39 2.07 -15.51
C GLN A 103 14.45 2.93 -14.83
N ASP A 104 14.06 4.10 -14.33
CA ASP A 104 14.96 5.00 -13.59
C ASP A 104 15.45 4.37 -12.29
N LEU A 105 14.57 3.64 -11.59
CA LEU A 105 14.92 2.90 -10.38
C LEU A 105 15.91 1.77 -10.65
N GLN A 106 15.70 1.01 -11.72
CA GLN A 106 16.63 -0.02 -12.14
C GLN A 106 17.99 0.57 -12.53
N ASN A 107 18.00 1.69 -13.26
CA ASN A 107 19.22 2.40 -13.64
C ASN A 107 20.00 2.91 -12.41
N ALA A 108 19.29 3.28 -11.33
CA ALA A 108 19.88 3.64 -10.05
C ALA A 108 20.37 2.44 -9.22
N GLY A 109 20.17 1.21 -9.69
CA GLY A 109 20.58 -0.03 -9.00
C GLY A 109 19.62 -0.48 -7.89
N ILE A 110 18.40 0.04 -7.86
CA ILE A 110 17.37 -0.39 -6.91
C ILE A 110 16.81 -1.74 -7.35
N ASN A 111 16.60 -2.64 -6.37
CA ASN A 111 16.09 -3.98 -6.62
C ASN A 111 14.77 -4.32 -5.91
N THR A 112 14.34 -3.50 -4.95
CA THR A 112 13.15 -3.77 -4.12
C THR A 112 12.28 -2.53 -3.92
N LEU A 113 10.97 -2.67 -4.05
CA LEU A 113 9.98 -1.63 -3.82
C LEU A 113 9.17 -1.96 -2.57
N ARG A 114 9.01 -1.02 -1.64
CA ARG A 114 8.06 -1.14 -0.53
C ARG A 114 6.83 -0.31 -0.85
N ILE A 115 5.66 -0.93 -0.93
CA ILE A 115 4.39 -0.28 -1.29
C ILE A 115 3.49 -0.21 -0.06
N PRO A 116 3.28 0.99 0.53
CA PRO A 116 2.29 1.22 1.57
C PRO A 116 0.87 1.06 1.03
N LEU A 117 0.06 0.32 1.76
CA LEU A 117 -1.34 0.09 1.45
C LEU A 117 -2.19 0.51 2.65
N GLY A 118 -3.35 1.11 2.37
CA GLY A 118 -4.42 1.22 3.35
C GLY A 118 -5.37 0.04 3.21
N TYR A 119 -5.96 -0.39 4.33
CA TYR A 119 -6.89 -1.54 4.33
C TYR A 119 -8.08 -1.35 3.38
N TRP A 120 -8.44 -0.10 3.06
CA TRP A 120 -9.51 0.25 2.11
C TRP A 120 -9.21 -0.20 0.67
N ILE A 121 -7.97 -0.61 0.37
CA ILE A 121 -7.62 -1.30 -0.88
C ILE A 121 -8.47 -2.57 -1.07
N VAL A 122 -8.89 -3.20 0.03
CA VAL A 122 -9.86 -4.29 0.05
C VAL A 122 -11.21 -3.72 0.46
N GLU A 123 -12.00 -3.33 -0.53
CA GLU A 123 -13.28 -2.62 -0.29
C GLU A 123 -14.26 -3.39 0.60
N ALA A 124 -14.20 -4.73 0.60
CA ALA A 124 -15.03 -5.58 1.46
C ALA A 124 -14.73 -5.43 2.97
N LEU A 125 -13.57 -4.90 3.33
CA LEU A 125 -13.22 -4.62 4.72
C LEU A 125 -13.72 -3.27 5.21
N VAL A 126 -14.17 -2.37 4.32
CA VAL A 126 -14.58 -1.00 4.67
C VAL A 126 -16.04 -0.98 5.13
N GLU A 127 -16.28 -0.47 6.33
CA GLU A 127 -17.60 -0.41 6.96
C GLU A 127 -18.35 0.88 6.58
N ARG A 128 -19.02 0.85 5.43
CA ARG A 128 -19.84 1.99 4.98
C ARG A 128 -21.20 2.00 5.69
N PRO A 129 -21.74 3.17 6.09
CA PRO A 129 -21.27 4.54 5.77
C PRO A 129 -20.32 5.16 6.81
N ALA A 130 -19.95 4.42 7.87
CA ALA A 130 -19.10 4.94 8.95
C ALA A 130 -17.69 5.27 8.45
N GLU A 131 -17.17 4.47 7.51
CA GLU A 131 -15.86 4.63 6.91
C GLU A 131 -15.97 5.10 5.46
N ASN A 132 -15.31 6.23 5.15
CA ASN A 132 -15.31 6.83 3.83
C ASN A 132 -13.89 6.84 3.26
N TYR A 133 -13.68 6.08 2.19
CA TYR A 133 -12.40 5.98 1.48
C TYR A 133 -12.64 5.84 -0.03
N PRO A 134 -11.66 6.24 -0.87
CA PRO A 134 -11.71 6.04 -2.31
C PRO A 134 -11.74 4.56 -2.69
N ARG A 135 -12.42 4.25 -3.80
CA ARG A 135 -12.60 2.89 -4.36
C ARG A 135 -11.75 2.68 -5.62
N GLY A 136 -11.44 1.42 -5.95
CA GLY A 136 -10.77 1.04 -7.20
C GLY A 136 -9.24 0.93 -7.14
N GLY A 137 -8.60 1.20 -6.00
CA GLY A 137 -7.14 1.20 -5.89
C GLY A 137 -6.47 -0.16 -6.19
N LEU A 138 -7.17 -1.28 -5.98
CA LEU A 138 -6.63 -2.63 -6.18
C LEU A 138 -6.24 -2.89 -7.65
N GLU A 139 -6.94 -2.31 -8.61
CA GLU A 139 -6.61 -2.45 -10.03
C GLU A 139 -5.26 -1.82 -10.36
N TYR A 140 -4.99 -0.64 -9.79
CA TYR A 140 -3.73 0.07 -9.93
C TYR A 140 -2.57 -0.67 -9.25
N LEU A 141 -2.80 -1.25 -8.06
CA LEU A 141 -1.82 -2.11 -7.41
C LEU A 141 -1.45 -3.32 -8.28
N ARG A 142 -2.45 -4.02 -8.84
CA ARG A 142 -2.20 -5.16 -9.74
C ARG A 142 -1.40 -4.77 -10.97
N ARG A 143 -1.70 -3.62 -11.56
CA ARG A 143 -0.95 -3.07 -12.71
C ARG A 143 0.51 -2.78 -12.34
N GLY A 144 0.74 -2.07 -11.23
CA GLY A 144 2.09 -1.77 -10.74
C GLY A 144 2.91 -3.01 -10.38
N LEU A 145 2.28 -4.00 -9.74
CA LEU A 145 2.91 -5.30 -9.46
C LEU A 145 3.27 -6.07 -10.74
N GLY A 146 2.44 -5.97 -11.78
CA GLY A 146 2.72 -6.53 -13.10
C GLY A 146 4.02 -5.95 -13.67
N TRP A 147 4.16 -4.63 -13.67
CA TRP A 147 5.38 -3.99 -14.16
C TRP A 147 6.60 -4.30 -13.29
N ALA A 148 6.47 -4.30 -11.95
CA ALA A 148 7.57 -4.66 -11.06
C ALA A 148 8.07 -6.09 -11.32
N ARG A 149 7.14 -7.05 -11.53
CA ARG A 149 7.46 -8.42 -11.92
C ARG A 149 8.19 -8.47 -13.26
N ASP A 150 7.69 -7.77 -14.26
CA ASP A 150 8.26 -7.77 -15.61
C ASP A 150 9.66 -7.12 -15.64
N SER A 151 9.92 -6.17 -14.74
CA SER A 151 11.23 -5.55 -14.48
C SER A 151 12.13 -6.36 -13.53
N GLY A 152 11.67 -7.50 -13.01
CA GLY A 152 12.46 -8.32 -12.07
C GLY A 152 12.72 -7.64 -10.71
N MET A 153 11.92 -6.65 -10.34
CA MET A 153 12.00 -6.00 -9.03
C MET A 153 11.22 -6.81 -7.98
N HIS A 154 11.75 -6.83 -6.76
CA HIS A 154 11.03 -7.39 -5.62
C HIS A 154 10.07 -6.36 -5.04
N VAL A 155 8.96 -6.82 -4.47
CA VAL A 155 7.96 -5.94 -3.86
C VAL A 155 7.63 -6.41 -2.45
N ILE A 156 7.62 -5.48 -1.51
CA ILE A 156 7.15 -5.65 -0.15
C ILE A 156 5.84 -4.88 -0.03
N LEU A 157 4.75 -5.59 0.19
CA LEU A 157 3.45 -4.98 0.48
C LEU A 157 3.36 -4.65 1.96
N ASP A 158 3.19 -3.38 2.27
CA ASP A 158 3.18 -2.85 3.63
C ASP A 158 1.75 -2.50 4.05
N HIS A 159 1.30 -3.11 5.15
CA HIS A 159 -0.01 -2.84 5.73
C HIS A 159 0.08 -1.52 6.53
N HIS A 160 0.02 -0.40 5.83
CA HIS A 160 0.40 0.91 6.31
C HIS A 160 -0.69 1.60 7.15
N ALA A 161 -1.94 1.45 6.74
CA ALA A 161 -3.09 1.96 7.47
C ALA A 161 -4.05 0.83 7.79
N LEU A 162 -4.20 0.55 9.08
CA LEU A 162 -5.00 -0.56 9.59
C LEU A 162 -6.43 -0.10 9.92
N PRO A 163 -7.43 -1.01 9.90
CA PRO A 163 -8.80 -0.69 10.30
C PRO A 163 -8.85 -0.04 11.69
N GLY A 164 -9.63 1.03 11.83
CA GLY A 164 -9.78 1.75 13.11
C GLY A 164 -8.57 2.58 13.56
N VAL A 165 -7.60 2.86 12.69
CA VAL A 165 -6.42 3.71 12.95
C VAL A 165 -5.51 3.14 14.03
N GLN A 166 -4.25 2.84 13.69
CA GLN A 166 -3.28 2.26 14.62
C GLN A 166 -2.47 3.30 15.41
N THR A 167 -2.41 4.55 14.94
CA THR A 167 -1.61 5.63 15.53
C THR A 167 -2.44 6.91 15.60
N PRO A 168 -2.54 7.57 16.78
CA PRO A 168 -3.33 8.78 16.92
C PRO A 168 -2.67 9.97 16.22
N GLY A 169 -3.49 10.84 15.64
CA GLY A 169 -3.05 12.11 15.06
C GLY A 169 -2.10 11.96 13.88
N GLN A 170 -2.27 10.90 13.07
CA GLN A 170 -1.43 10.63 11.89
C GLN A 170 -2.30 10.38 10.66
N GLU A 171 -2.15 11.23 9.65
CA GLU A 171 -2.80 11.12 8.35
C GLU A 171 -2.42 9.85 7.58
N PHE A 172 -1.19 9.35 7.76
CA PHE A 172 -0.71 8.14 7.07
C PHE A 172 -1.48 6.89 7.51
N ALA A 173 -2.16 6.94 8.66
CA ALA A 173 -3.05 5.89 9.13
C ALA A 173 -4.45 5.96 8.48
N GLY A 174 -4.64 6.81 7.47
CA GLY A 174 -5.86 6.97 6.67
C GLY A 174 -6.86 7.97 7.24
N GLN A 175 -6.86 8.19 8.55
CA GLN A 175 -7.70 9.18 9.23
C GLN A 175 -6.92 9.82 10.37
N CYS A 176 -6.84 11.15 10.38
CA CYS A 176 -6.30 11.87 11.53
C CYS A 176 -7.36 11.95 12.64
N THR A 177 -7.23 11.07 13.64
CA THR A 177 -8.08 11.04 14.84
C THR A 177 -7.23 10.74 16.08
N ASN A 178 -7.67 11.19 17.25
CA ASN A 178 -7.07 10.80 18.54
C ASN A 178 -7.71 9.52 19.09
N ASP A 179 -8.84 9.09 18.53
CA ASP A 179 -9.55 7.89 18.94
C ASP A 179 -9.04 6.67 18.15
N VAL A 180 -8.14 5.91 18.78
CA VAL A 180 -7.48 4.73 18.19
C VAL A 180 -8.32 3.49 18.49
N GLN A 181 -8.96 2.95 17.46
CA GLN A 181 -9.87 1.80 17.57
C GLN A 181 -9.27 0.51 16.99
N PHE A 182 -8.04 0.55 16.45
CA PHE A 182 -7.38 -0.63 15.87
C PHE A 182 -7.26 -1.81 16.84
N TYR A 183 -6.94 -1.54 18.11
CA TYR A 183 -6.73 -2.58 19.12
C TYR A 183 -8.02 -3.22 19.66
N THR A 184 -9.19 -2.83 19.14
CA THR A 184 -10.45 -3.52 19.46
C THR A 184 -10.48 -4.90 18.79
N PRO A 185 -11.11 -5.93 19.40
CA PRO A 185 -11.19 -7.27 18.79
C PRO A 185 -11.78 -7.24 17.38
N HIS A 186 -12.73 -6.34 17.14
CA HIS A 186 -13.38 -6.16 15.86
C HIS A 186 -12.42 -5.69 14.75
N ASN A 187 -11.73 -4.56 14.98
CA ASN A 187 -10.82 -4.00 13.97
C ASN A 187 -9.53 -4.81 13.83
N TYR A 188 -9.07 -5.42 14.91
CA TYR A 188 -7.96 -6.36 14.85
C TYR A 188 -8.31 -7.59 13.99
N HIS A 189 -9.53 -8.13 14.13
CA HIS A 189 -9.99 -9.24 13.28
C HIS A 189 -10.03 -8.84 11.80
N ARG A 190 -10.54 -7.63 11.47
CA ARG A 190 -10.52 -7.10 10.09
C ARG A 190 -9.09 -7.03 9.53
N ALA A 191 -8.12 -6.63 10.34
CA ALA A 191 -6.72 -6.63 9.94
C ALA A 191 -6.15 -8.04 9.69
N LEU A 192 -6.55 -9.03 10.50
CA LEU A 192 -6.18 -10.44 10.26
C LEU A 192 -6.81 -11.00 8.99
N VAL A 193 -8.05 -10.63 8.68
CA VAL A 193 -8.70 -11.02 7.41
C VAL A 193 -7.98 -10.40 6.22
N TRP A 194 -7.44 -9.18 6.37
CA TRP A 194 -6.66 -8.54 5.32
C TRP A 194 -5.34 -9.26 5.01
N THR A 195 -4.66 -9.79 6.04
CA THR A 195 -3.36 -10.45 5.90
C THR A 195 -3.44 -11.93 5.49
N ALA A 196 -4.64 -12.52 5.50
CA ALA A 196 -4.89 -13.93 5.19
C ALA A 196 -5.03 -14.21 3.68
#